data_AF-A0A514C0E4-F1
#
_entry.id   AF-A0A514C0E4-F1
#
_cell.length_a   1.000
_cell.length_b   1.000
_cell.length_c   1.000
_cell.angle_alpha   90.00
_cell.angle_beta   90.00
_cell.angle_gamma   90.00
#
_symmetry.space_group_name_H-M   'P 1'
#
loop_
_entity.id
_entity.type
_entity.pdbx_description
1 polymer ?
#
loop_
_entity_poly.entity_id
_entity_poly.type
_entity_poly.pdbx_seq_one_letter_code
_entity_poly.pdbx_strand_id
1 'polypeptide(L)'
;MLKPGPRAGRFLHGIVIVMAAPVASMGVTLGCFIRNVVFYPAMFGPTLDHRMPGTGLGAFAGSTVFALLGALWLAALVAFVRPAPRSPLTIVLTVLALLLFGFAAWQNWLMAYPVCNPF
;
A
#
# COMPACT_ATOMS: atom_id res chain seq x y z
N MET A 1 30.34 -18.00 4.32
CA MET A 1 29.22 -17.11 3.95
C MET A 1 29.49 -16.54 2.56
N LEU A 2 28.77 -17.01 1.53
CA LEU A 2 28.91 -16.49 0.17
C LEU A 2 28.28 -15.09 0.10
N LYS A 3 29.10 -14.05 -0.12
CA LYS A 3 28.61 -12.70 -0.39
C LYS A 3 28.01 -12.72 -1.81
N PRO A 4 26.69 -12.51 -1.99
CA PRO A 4 26.13 -12.42 -3.33
C PRO A 4 26.82 -11.28 -4.07
N GLY A 5 27.21 -11.52 -5.33
CA GLY A 5 27.81 -10.49 -6.17
C GLY A 5 26.88 -9.27 -6.29
N PRO A 6 27.40 -8.08 -6.64
CA PRO A 6 26.65 -6.82 -6.62
C PRO A 6 25.35 -6.85 -7.45
N ARG A 7 25.28 -7.68 -8.51
CA ARG A 7 24.05 -7.92 -9.29
C ARG A 7 23.03 -8.78 -8.55
N ALA A 8 23.46 -9.83 -7.87
CA ALA A 8 22.58 -10.73 -7.11
C ALA A 8 21.98 -10.02 -5.89
N GLY A 9 22.75 -9.18 -5.20
CA GLY A 9 22.24 -8.37 -4.09
C GLY A 9 21.14 -7.39 -4.52
N ARG A 10 21.32 -6.73 -5.67
CA ARG A 10 20.31 -5.82 -6.22
C ARG A 10 19.04 -6.55 -6.67
N PHE A 11 19.19 -7.72 -7.29
CA PHE A 11 18.05 -8.55 -7.68
C PHE A 11 17.20 -8.96 -6.49
N LEU A 12 17.83 -9.46 -5.41
CA LEU A 12 17.14 -9.82 -4.17
C LEU A 12 16.42 -8.63 -3.55
N HIS A 13 17.05 -7.45 -3.52
CA HIS A 13 16.41 -6.24 -3.02
C HIS A 13 15.15 -5.89 -3.83
N GLY A 14 15.23 -5.95 -5.17
CA GLY A 14 14.08 -5.70 -6.01
C GLY A 14 12.96 -6.74 -5.83
N ILE A 15 13.28 -8.03 -5.63
CA ILE A 15 12.27 -9.04 -5.28
C ILE A 15 11.56 -8.69 -3.97
N VAL A 16 12.30 -8.31 -2.93
CA VAL A 16 11.70 -7.92 -1.64
C VAL A 16 10.73 -6.75 -1.82
N ILE A 17 11.09 -5.76 -2.64
CA ILE A 17 10.21 -4.63 -2.95
C ILE A 17 8.94 -5.11 -3.67
N VAL A 18 9.04 -6.01 -4.64
CA VAL A 18 7.87 -6.60 -5.31
C VAL A 18 6.99 -7.34 -4.29
N MET A 19 7.56 -8.22 -3.48
CA MET A 19 6.82 -9.03 -2.51
C MET A 19 6.17 -8.21 -1.39
N ALA A 20 6.68 -7.00 -1.11
CA ALA A 20 6.11 -6.07 -0.14
C ALA A 20 4.92 -5.27 -0.70
N ALA A 21 4.71 -5.27 -2.03
CA ALA A 21 3.64 -4.50 -2.68
C ALA A 21 2.21 -4.81 -2.17
N PRO A 22 1.82 -6.07 -1.88
CA PRO A 22 0.49 -6.38 -1.35
C PRO A 22 0.25 -5.84 0.07
N VAL A 23 1.29 -5.81 0.92
CA VAL A 23 1.18 -5.25 2.28
C VAL A 23 1.10 -3.72 2.20
N ALA A 24 1.94 -3.12 1.34
CA ALA A 24 1.92 -1.69 1.08
C ALA A 24 0.55 -1.22 0.54
N SER A 25 -0.11 -2.04 -0.28
CA SER A 25 -1.42 -1.72 -0.84
C SER A 25 -2.56 -1.86 0.17
N MET A 26 -2.35 -2.33 1.40
CA MET A 26 -3.42 -2.35 2.41
C MET A 26 -3.78 -0.93 2.88
N GLY A 27 -2.85 0.02 2.74
CA GLY A 27 -3.01 1.40 3.16
C GLY A 27 -3.96 2.25 2.31
N VAL A 28 -4.32 1.82 1.08
CA VAL A 28 -5.25 2.60 0.22
C VAL A 28 -6.67 2.68 0.80
N THR A 29 -7.04 1.78 1.70
CA THR A 29 -8.34 1.81 2.38
C THR A 29 -8.48 2.98 3.35
N LEU A 30 -7.36 3.56 3.83
CA LEU A 30 -7.35 4.77 4.64
C LEU A 30 -7.93 5.98 3.87
N GLY A 31 -7.66 6.07 2.57
CA GLY A 31 -8.16 7.16 1.73
C GLY A 31 -9.69 7.21 1.69
N CYS A 32 -10.34 6.03 1.62
CA CYS A 32 -11.79 5.94 1.74
C CYS A 32 -12.29 6.44 3.09
N PHE A 33 -11.64 6.01 4.18
CA PHE A 33 -12.03 6.40 5.53
C PHE A 33 -11.94 7.92 5.70
N ILE A 34 -10.82 8.53 5.32
CA ILE A 34 -10.62 9.99 5.39
C ILE A 34 -11.67 10.72 4.54
N ARG A 35 -11.89 10.27 3.29
CA ARG A 35 -12.94 10.83 2.43
C ARG A 35 -14.29 10.81 3.11
N ASN A 36 -14.69 9.67 3.69
CA ASN A 36 -16.02 9.52 4.28
C ASN A 36 -16.21 10.37 5.53
N VAL A 37 -15.19 10.50 6.38
CA VAL A 37 -15.22 11.41 7.53
C VAL A 37 -15.32 12.87 7.10
N VAL A 38 -14.60 13.27 6.04
CA VAL A 38 -14.58 14.67 5.56
C VAL A 38 -15.87 15.05 4.84
N PHE A 39 -16.36 14.22 3.91
CA PHE A 39 -17.53 14.54 3.08
C PHE A 39 -18.86 14.21 3.74
N TYR A 40 -18.90 13.24 4.66
CA TYR A 40 -20.13 12.79 5.32
C TYR A 40 -19.99 12.72 6.86
N PRO A 41 -19.54 13.81 7.51
CA PRO A 41 -19.22 13.79 8.95
C PRO A 41 -20.43 13.47 9.84
N ALA A 42 -21.66 13.82 9.44
CA ALA A 42 -22.87 13.51 10.21
C ALA A 42 -23.18 12.00 10.26
N MET A 43 -22.73 11.22 9.28
CA MET A 43 -22.95 9.77 9.21
C MET A 43 -21.80 8.97 9.84
N PHE A 44 -20.57 9.48 9.71
CA PHE A 44 -19.36 8.80 10.19
C PHE A 44 -18.82 9.33 11.54
N GLY A 45 -19.21 10.54 11.94
CA GLY A 45 -18.82 11.14 13.22
C GLY A 45 -19.42 10.44 14.45
N PRO A 46 -20.74 10.16 14.49
CA PRO A 46 -21.39 9.45 15.61
C PRO A 46 -21.14 7.93 15.62
N THR A 47 -20.60 7.36 14.53
CA THR A 47 -20.46 5.89 14.34
C THR A 47 -19.04 5.38 14.52
N LEU A 48 -18.07 6.26 14.79
CA LEU A 48 -16.74 5.91 15.32
C LEU A 48 -16.83 5.02 16.57
N ASP A 49 -17.94 5.11 17.32
CA ASP A 49 -18.31 4.26 18.45
C ASP A 49 -18.96 2.91 18.04
N HIS A 50 -18.36 2.20 17.07
CA HIS A 50 -18.62 0.77 16.77
C HIS A 50 -19.82 0.38 15.88
N ARG A 51 -20.53 1.31 15.23
CA ARG A 51 -21.73 0.94 14.43
C ARG A 51 -21.49 0.63 12.96
N MET A 52 -20.36 1.02 12.38
CA MET A 52 -20.03 0.69 10.98
C MET A 52 -18.80 -0.23 10.88
N PRO A 53 -18.88 -1.37 10.16
CA PRO A 53 -17.73 -2.22 9.93
C PRO A 53 -16.57 -1.42 9.32
N GLY A 54 -15.37 -1.51 9.90
CA GLY A 54 -14.18 -0.80 9.38
C GLY A 54 -14.01 0.65 9.83
N THR A 55 -14.86 1.18 10.71
CA THR A 55 -14.75 2.57 11.23
C THR A 55 -14.28 2.69 12.67
N GLY A 56 -14.16 1.57 13.40
CA GLY A 56 -13.65 1.59 14.77
C GLY A 56 -12.21 2.06 14.87
N LEU A 57 -11.81 2.56 16.05
CA LEU A 57 -10.46 3.08 16.32
C LEU A 57 -9.34 2.10 15.90
N GLY A 58 -9.55 0.79 16.08
CA GLY A 58 -8.60 -0.25 15.66
C GLY A 58 -8.46 -0.38 14.13
N ALA A 59 -9.54 -0.22 13.37
CA ALA A 59 -9.51 -0.21 11.91
C ALA A 59 -8.84 1.05 11.37
N PHE A 60 -9.07 2.20 12.03
CA PHE A 60 -8.36 3.45 11.74
C PHE A 60 -6.86 3.34 12.03
N ALA A 61 -6.47 2.81 13.19
CA ALA A 61 -5.07 2.60 13.54
C ALA A 61 -4.38 1.64 12.58
N GLY A 62 -5.03 0.52 12.24
CA GLY A 62 -4.51 -0.45 11.27
C GLY A 62 -4.31 0.15 9.88
N SER A 63 -5.33 0.82 9.33
CA SER A 63 -5.23 1.48 8.03
C SER A 63 -4.16 2.59 8.01
N THR A 64 -3.98 3.32 9.12
CA THR A 64 -2.88 4.29 9.30
C THR A 64 -1.51 3.62 9.24
N VAL A 65 -1.31 2.51 9.96
CA VAL A 65 -0.06 1.75 9.92
C VAL A 65 0.25 1.26 8.50
N PHE A 66 -0.75 0.71 7.79
CA PHE A 66 -0.56 0.27 6.41
C PHE A 66 -0.30 1.42 5.43
N ALA A 67 -0.88 2.60 5.65
CA ALA A 67 -0.57 3.78 4.84
C ALA A 67 0.89 4.25 5.04
N LEU A 68 1.39 4.21 6.28
CA LEU A 68 2.80 4.49 6.56
C LEU A 68 3.73 3.45 5.91
N LEU A 69 3.36 2.17 5.96
CA LEU A 69 4.08 1.11 5.24
C LEU A 69 4.07 1.34 3.73
N GLY A 70 2.95 1.80 3.17
CA GLY A 70 2.86 2.21 1.76
C GLY A 70 3.81 3.36 1.41
N ALA A 71 3.91 4.38 2.27
CA ALA A 71 4.85 5.48 2.09
C ALA A 71 6.32 5.01 2.16
N LEU A 72 6.64 4.13 3.13
CA LEU A 72 7.97 3.51 3.24
C LEU A 72 8.30 2.64 2.01
N TRP A 73 7.32 1.89 1.50
CA TRP A 73 7.48 1.09 0.29
C TRP A 73 7.77 1.96 -0.94
N LEU A 74 7.05 3.09 -1.11
CA LEU A 74 7.34 4.05 -2.18
C LEU A 74 8.75 4.63 -2.06
N ALA A 75 9.16 4.99 -0.85
CA ALA A 75 10.53 5.48 -0.60
C ALA A 75 11.58 4.42 -0.96
N ALA A 76 11.34 3.15 -0.60
CA ALA A 76 12.21 2.03 -0.95
C ALA A 76 12.27 1.78 -2.47
N LEU A 77 11.13 1.85 -3.16
CA LEU A 77 11.07 1.74 -4.62
C LEU A 77 11.87 2.85 -5.30
N VAL A 78 11.71 4.09 -4.87
CA VAL A 78 12.48 5.22 -5.37
C VAL A 78 13.98 5.03 -5.12
N ALA A 79 14.35 4.60 -3.91
CA ALA A 79 15.75 4.31 -3.56
C ALA A 79 16.35 3.17 -4.39
N PHE A 80 15.55 2.18 -4.79
CA PHE A 80 15.96 1.10 -5.67
C PHE A 80 16.16 1.53 -7.13
N VAL A 81 15.30 2.42 -7.63
CA VAL A 81 15.34 2.91 -9.03
C VAL A 81 16.48 3.89 -9.25
N ARG A 82 16.68 4.85 -8.33
CA ARG A 82 17.63 5.97 -8.45
C ARG A 82 19.05 5.57 -8.92
N PRO A 83 19.69 4.50 -8.41
CA PRO A 83 21.07 4.18 -8.75
C PRO A 83 21.28 3.62 -10.17
N ALA A 84 20.24 3.09 -10.84
CA ALA A 84 20.38 2.57 -12.21
C ALA A 84 19.03 2.52 -12.97
N PRO A 85 18.43 3.69 -13.28
CA PRO A 85 17.08 3.78 -13.82
C PRO A 85 16.91 3.16 -15.21
N ARG A 86 17.99 3.10 -16.01
CA ARG A 86 17.98 2.51 -17.36
C ARG A 86 18.37 1.03 -17.40
N SER A 87 18.64 0.41 -16.26
CA SER A 87 19.02 -1.01 -16.25
C SER A 87 17.77 -1.88 -16.51
N PRO A 88 17.84 -2.88 -17.42
CA PRO A 88 16.71 -3.75 -17.72
C PRO A 88 16.11 -4.42 -16.48
N LEU A 89 16.97 -4.86 -15.57
CA LEU A 89 16.57 -5.47 -14.30
C LEU A 89 15.78 -4.52 -13.39
N THR A 90 16.20 -3.25 -13.28
CA THR A 90 15.47 -2.27 -12.48
C THR A 90 14.12 -1.97 -13.11
N ILE A 91 14.04 -1.84 -14.44
CA ILE A 91 12.78 -1.61 -15.15
C ILE A 91 11.81 -2.77 -14.91
N VAL A 92 12.24 -4.01 -15.14
CA VAL A 92 11.39 -5.21 -14.95
C VAL A 92 10.87 -5.29 -13.50
N LEU A 93 11.76 -5.17 -12.51
CA LEU A 93 11.35 -5.29 -11.10
C LEU A 93 10.47 -4.12 -10.65
N THR A 94 10.70 -2.91 -11.17
CA THR A 94 9.84 -1.75 -10.89
C THR A 94 8.46 -1.92 -11.50
N VAL A 95 8.38 -2.36 -12.76
CA VAL A 95 7.11 -2.64 -13.43
C VAL A 95 6.34 -3.72 -12.68
N LEU A 96 7.00 -4.83 -12.31
CA LEU A 96 6.37 -5.89 -11.51
C LEU A 96 5.87 -5.38 -10.15
N ALA A 97 6.68 -4.57 -9.46
CA ALA A 97 6.31 -3.99 -8.17
C ALA A 97 5.07 -3.09 -8.29
N LEU A 98 5.02 -2.23 -9.31
CA LEU A 98 3.89 -1.34 -9.56
C LEU A 98 2.63 -2.08 -10.02
N LEU A 99 2.77 -3.10 -10.88
CA LEU A 99 1.64 -3.91 -11.33
C LEU A 99 1.03 -4.70 -10.16
N LEU A 100 1.86 -5.32 -9.33
CA LEU A 100 1.39 -6.06 -8.16
C LEU A 100 0.75 -5.12 -7.12
N PHE A 101 1.36 -3.96 -6.88
CA PHE A 101 0.78 -2.93 -6.02
C PHE A 101 -0.58 -2.47 -6.56
N GLY A 102 -0.66 -2.13 -7.85
CA GLY A 102 -1.90 -1.67 -8.49
C GLY A 102 -3.01 -2.71 -8.42
N PHE A 103 -2.69 -3.98 -8.72
CA PHE A 103 -3.64 -5.08 -8.60
C PHE A 103 -4.12 -5.28 -7.16
N ALA A 104 -3.19 -5.34 -6.19
CA ALA A 104 -3.55 -5.54 -4.79
C ALA A 104 -4.30 -4.33 -4.20
N ALA A 105 -3.96 -3.11 -4.62
CA ALA A 105 -4.69 -1.89 -4.27
C ALA A 105 -6.13 -1.94 -4.80
N TRP A 106 -6.32 -2.38 -6.04
CA TRP A 106 -7.64 -2.57 -6.63
C TRP A 106 -8.46 -3.62 -5.86
N GLN A 107 -7.87 -4.77 -5.50
CA GLN A 107 -8.56 -5.79 -4.71
C GLN A 107 -8.95 -5.27 -3.31
N ASN A 108 -8.04 -4.57 -2.63
CA ASN A 108 -8.31 -3.96 -1.33
C ASN A 108 -9.41 -2.89 -1.44
N TRP A 109 -9.43 -2.12 -2.53
CA TRP A 109 -10.49 -1.17 -2.79
C TRP A 109 -11.83 -1.86 -3.05
N LEU A 110 -11.88 -2.94 -3.84
CA LEU A 110 -13.13 -3.71 -4.07
C LEU A 110 -13.69 -4.29 -2.77
N MET A 111 -12.84 -4.82 -1.89
CA MET A 111 -13.27 -5.31 -0.58
C MET A 111 -13.77 -4.19 0.33
N ALA A 112 -13.14 -3.01 0.25
CA ALA A 112 -13.55 -1.84 1.01
C ALA A 112 -14.74 -1.10 0.38
N TYR A 113 -15.04 -1.30 -0.90
CA TYR A 113 -16.04 -0.54 -1.67
C TYR A 113 -17.42 -0.46 -0.99
N PRO A 114 -18.00 -1.55 -0.44
CA PRO A 114 -19.28 -1.49 0.26
C PRO A 114 -19.26 -0.59 1.50
N VAL A 115 -18.09 -0.41 2.12
CA VAL A 115 -17.89 0.48 3.28
C VAL A 115 -17.53 1.90 2.82
N CYS A 116 -16.76 2.01 1.73
CA CYS A 116 -16.34 3.28 1.14
C CYS A 116 -17.49 4.03 0.47
N ASN A 117 -18.44 3.31 -0.15
CA ASN A 117 -19.55 3.86 -0.90
C ASN A 117 -20.84 3.08 -0.59
N PRO A 118 -21.45 3.29 0.60
CA PRO A 118 -22.64 2.56 1.01
C PRO A 118 -23.94 3.00 0.30
N PHE A 119 -23.85 3.88 -0.71
CA PHE A 119 -24.96 4.45 -1.47
C PHE A 119 -24.80 4.18 -2.97
#